data_AF-A0A255R2E5-F1
#
_entry.id   AF-A0A255R2E5-F1
#
_cell.length_a   1.000
_cell.length_b   1.000
_cell.length_c   1.000
_cell.angle_alpha   90.00
_cell.angle_beta   90.00
_cell.angle_gamma   90.00
#
_symmetry.space_group_name_H-M   'P 1'
#
loop_
_entity.id
_entity.type
_entity.pdbx_description
1 polymer ?
#
loop_
_entity_poly.entity_id
_entity_poly.type
_entity_poly.pdbx_seq_one_letter_code
_entity_poly.pdbx_strand_id
1 'polypeptide(L)'
;MGKKKQARSVNDGKVRLETRIDPKIADQFRAIAEEAGVSVNQILQGLIIWATDNAVQGTPVETDAGELYAEPRPGCLFVGQESFFTDEEFDENGQLIAPTKLVPGVVHLVLDFSVQNAIRTRANRGQ
;
A
#
# COMPACT_ATOMS: atom_id res chain seq x y z
N MET A 1 -34.77 6.12 24.33
CA MET A 1 -34.59 4.98 23.39
C MET A 1 -33.16 4.99 22.87
N GLY A 2 -32.28 4.19 23.45
CA GLY A 2 -30.87 4.11 23.04
C GLY A 2 -30.71 3.17 21.84
N LYS A 3 -30.15 3.69 20.73
CA LYS A 3 -29.77 2.88 19.57
C LYS A 3 -28.64 1.92 19.98
N LYS A 4 -28.93 0.63 20.11
CA LYS A 4 -27.91 -0.42 20.21
C LYS A 4 -27.10 -0.42 18.91
N LYS A 5 -25.81 -0.06 18.99
CA LYS A 5 -24.85 -0.29 17.91
C LYS A 5 -24.73 -1.80 17.73
N GLN A 6 -25.20 -2.34 16.60
CA GLN A 6 -24.93 -3.72 16.21
C GLN A 6 -23.42 -3.89 16.04
N ALA A 7 -22.79 -4.67 16.91
CA ALA A 7 -21.43 -5.13 16.70
C ALA A 7 -21.41 -5.96 15.42
N ARG A 8 -20.60 -5.56 14.43
CA ARG A 8 -20.35 -6.38 13.25
C ARG A 8 -19.64 -7.66 13.72
N SER A 9 -20.35 -8.78 13.63
CA SER A 9 -19.77 -10.11 13.73
C SER A 9 -18.67 -10.22 12.67
N VAL A 10 -17.41 -10.26 13.10
CA VAL A 10 -16.29 -10.60 12.22
C VAL A 10 -16.47 -12.06 11.85
N ASN A 11 -16.83 -12.31 10.60
CA ASN A 11 -17.03 -13.66 10.10
C ASN A 11 -15.64 -14.28 9.95
N ASP A 12 -15.26 -15.21 10.82
CA ASP A 12 -13.96 -15.92 10.84
C ASP A 12 -13.84 -16.95 9.69
N GLY A 13 -14.48 -16.65 8.56
CA GLY A 13 -14.54 -17.53 7.40
C GLY A 13 -13.29 -17.40 6.56
N LYS A 14 -12.63 -18.52 6.26
CA LYS A 14 -11.56 -18.57 5.25
C LYS A 14 -12.15 -18.18 3.89
N VAL A 15 -11.57 -17.14 3.28
CA VAL A 15 -11.94 -16.69 1.93
C VAL A 15 -11.00 -17.33 0.91
N ARG A 16 -11.55 -17.85 -0.19
CA ARG A 16 -10.77 -18.35 -1.33
C ARG A 16 -10.61 -17.23 -2.36
N LEU A 17 -9.37 -16.90 -2.69
CA LEU A 17 -9.01 -15.98 -3.77
C LEU A 17 -8.48 -16.78 -4.96
N GLU A 18 -9.01 -16.52 -6.15
CA GLU A 18 -8.51 -17.08 -7.41
C GLU A 18 -8.08 -15.94 -8.32
N THR A 19 -6.86 -16.03 -8.86
CA THR A 19 -6.30 -15.03 -9.78
C THR A 19 -5.62 -15.72 -10.95
N ARG A 20 -5.58 -15.03 -12.09
CA ARG A 20 -4.88 -15.48 -13.30
C ARG A 20 -3.60 -14.67 -13.42
N ILE A 21 -2.47 -15.38 -13.49
CA ILE A 21 -1.13 -14.78 -13.56
C ILE A 21 -0.44 -15.31 -14.83
N ASP A 22 0.40 -14.47 -15.44
CA ASP A 22 1.25 -14.89 -16.55
C ASP A 22 2.13 -16.10 -16.14
N PRO A 23 2.25 -17.13 -16.98
CA PRO A 23 3.04 -18.32 -16.65
C PRO A 23 4.48 -18.03 -16.22
N LYS A 24 5.14 -17.04 -16.85
CA LYS A 24 6.52 -16.69 -16.50
C LYS A 24 6.62 -16.09 -15.11
N ILE A 25 5.68 -15.23 -14.74
CA ILE A 25 5.61 -14.65 -13.39
C ILE A 25 5.32 -15.76 -12.38
N ALA A 26 4.41 -16.69 -12.70
CA ALA A 26 4.13 -17.83 -11.83
C ALA A 26 5.38 -18.70 -11.59
N ASP A 27 6.20 -18.92 -12.61
CA ASP A 27 7.45 -19.67 -12.49
C ASP A 27 8.51 -18.90 -11.67
N GLN A 28 8.61 -17.58 -11.82
CA GLN A 28 9.46 -16.74 -10.97
C GLN A 28 9.05 -16.83 -9.49
N PHE A 29 7.75 -16.76 -9.19
CA PHE A 29 7.23 -16.91 -7.84
C PHE A 29 7.54 -18.28 -7.24
N ARG A 30 7.45 -19.35 -8.04
CA ARG A 30 7.80 -20.71 -7.61
C ARG A 30 9.28 -20.83 -7.24
N ALA A 31 10.17 -20.28 -8.06
CA ALA A 31 11.61 -20.31 -7.78
C ALA A 31 11.95 -19.58 -6.47
N ILE A 32 11.37 -18.39 -6.25
CA ILE A 32 11.54 -17.65 -4.98
C ILE A 32 11.02 -18.46 -3.79
N ALA A 33 9.87 -19.11 -3.93
CA ALA A 33 9.28 -19.92 -2.88
C ALA A 33 10.15 -21.13 -2.51
N GLU A 34 10.70 -21.80 -3.53
CA GLU A 34 11.60 -22.94 -3.37
C GLU A 34 12.90 -22.54 -2.65
N GLU A 35 13.53 -21.45 -3.09
CA GLU A 35 14.75 -20.92 -2.47
C GLU A 35 14.52 -20.52 -1.00
N ALA A 36 13.38 -19.93 -0.69
CA ALA A 36 13.00 -19.54 0.66
C ALA A 36 12.46 -20.71 1.52
N GLY A 37 12.23 -21.89 0.95
CA GLY A 37 11.69 -23.05 1.68
C GLY A 37 10.24 -22.88 2.15
N VAL A 38 9.43 -22.11 1.42
CA VAL A 38 8.01 -21.84 1.74
C VAL A 38 7.11 -22.14 0.55
N SER A 39 5.80 -22.26 0.77
CA SER A 39 4.84 -22.39 -0.32
C SER A 39 4.55 -21.05 -1.00
N VAL A 40 4.27 -21.07 -2.31
CA VAL A 40 3.82 -19.88 -3.06
C VAL A 40 2.61 -19.22 -2.38
N ASN A 41 1.69 -20.03 -1.82
CA ASN A 41 0.52 -19.51 -1.13
C ASN A 41 0.88 -18.73 0.15
N GLN A 42 1.89 -19.15 0.91
CA GLN A 42 2.35 -18.40 2.08
C GLN A 42 2.97 -17.06 1.69
N ILE A 43 3.73 -17.02 0.59
CA ILE A 43 4.26 -15.76 0.04
C ILE A 43 3.11 -14.84 -0.36
N LEU A 44 2.12 -15.35 -1.11
CA LEU A 44 0.96 -14.55 -1.53
C LEU A 44 0.16 -14.02 -0.33
N GLN A 45 -0.04 -14.83 0.71
CA GLN A 45 -0.69 -14.37 1.94
C GLN A 45 0.10 -13.28 2.64
N GLY A 46 1.41 -13.44 2.78
CA GLY A 46 2.29 -12.42 3.36
C GLY A 46 2.27 -11.12 2.56
N LEU A 47 2.33 -11.21 1.23
CA LEU A 47 2.24 -10.04 0.34
C LEU A 47 0.88 -9.35 0.45
N ILE A 48 -0.21 -10.09 0.55
CA ILE A 48 -1.55 -9.51 0.72
C ILE A 48 -1.64 -8.76 2.04
N ILE A 49 -1.19 -9.36 3.15
CA ILE A 49 -1.19 -8.72 4.48
C ILE A 49 -0.35 -7.45 4.45
N TRP A 50 0.89 -7.56 3.97
CA TRP A 50 1.79 -6.41 3.85
C TRP A 50 1.19 -5.32 2.96
N ALA A 51 0.64 -5.67 1.80
CA ALA A 51 0.04 -4.70 0.90
C ALA A 51 -1.19 -4.03 1.52
N THR A 52 -2.02 -4.75 2.28
CA THR A 52 -3.19 -4.14 2.95
C THR A 52 -2.80 -3.20 4.08
N ASP A 53 -1.72 -3.51 4.80
CA ASP A 53 -1.23 -2.67 5.90
C ASP A 53 -0.53 -1.39 5.40
N ASN A 54 -0.03 -1.41 4.16
CA ASN A 54 0.73 -0.32 3.55
C ASN A 54 0.00 0.34 2.37
N ALA A 55 -1.26 -0.02 2.09
CA ALA A 55 -2.03 0.56 1.00
C ALA A 55 -2.57 1.94 1.41
N VAL A 56 -2.15 2.97 0.67
CA VAL A 56 -2.61 4.34 0.84
C VAL A 56 -3.45 4.72 -0.37
N GLN A 57 -4.68 5.18 -0.12
CA GLN A 57 -5.59 5.63 -1.17
C GLN A 57 -5.14 6.99 -1.72
N GLY A 58 -4.93 7.08 -3.02
CA GLY A 58 -4.57 8.31 -3.70
C GLY A 58 -3.38 8.16 -4.65
N THR A 59 -2.99 9.29 -5.23
CA THR A 59 -1.76 9.41 -6.02
C THR A 59 -0.64 9.88 -5.10
N PRO A 60 0.53 9.21 -5.07
CA PRO A 60 1.67 9.71 -4.32
C PRO A 60 2.19 10.99 -4.96
N VAL A 61 2.37 12.03 -4.16
CA VAL A 61 2.92 13.34 -4.57
C VAL A 61 4.06 13.70 -3.63
N GLU A 62 5.20 14.08 -4.19
CA GLU A 62 6.35 14.57 -3.46
C GLU A 62 6.39 16.11 -3.55
N THR A 63 6.53 16.79 -2.42
CA THR A 63 6.71 18.24 -2.37
C THR A 63 8.14 18.63 -2.73
N ASP A 64 8.37 19.92 -2.99
CA ASP A 64 9.73 20.47 -3.16
C ASP A 64 10.62 20.28 -1.91
N ALA A 65 10.01 20.05 -0.75
CA ALA A 65 10.71 19.75 0.51
C ALA A 65 11.07 18.25 0.67
N GLY A 66 10.69 17.39 -0.29
CA GLY A 66 10.89 15.94 -0.24
C GLY A 66 9.85 15.20 0.61
N GLU A 67 8.75 15.86 0.97
CA GLU A 67 7.65 15.23 1.70
C GLU A 67 6.73 14.51 0.72
N LEU A 68 6.59 13.19 0.92
CA LEU A 68 5.62 12.36 0.24
C LEU A 68 4.27 12.37 0.96
N TYR A 69 3.18 12.67 0.25
CA TYR A 69 1.81 12.54 0.74
C TYR A 69 0.89 11.94 -0.35
N ALA A 70 -0.30 11.51 0.06
CA ALA A 70 -1.33 10.99 -0.81
C ALA A 70 -2.29 12.11 -1.23
N GLU A 71 -2.33 12.43 -2.52
CA GLU A 71 -3.43 13.23 -3.08
C GLU A 71 -4.65 12.33 -3.29
N PRO A 72 -5.79 12.56 -2.60
CA PRO A 72 -6.96 11.70 -2.72
C PRO A 72 -7.49 11.63 -4.16
N ARG A 73 -7.47 10.43 -4.75
CA ARG A 73 -7.92 10.21 -6.13
C ARG A 73 -8.63 8.87 -6.28
N PRO A 74 -9.89 8.84 -6.77
CA PRO A 74 -10.60 7.59 -7.03
C PRO A 74 -9.87 6.74 -8.08
N GLY A 75 -9.74 5.44 -7.80
CA GLY A 75 -9.08 4.49 -8.70
C GLY A 75 -7.55 4.50 -8.59
N CYS A 76 -6.96 5.34 -7.73
CA CYS A 76 -5.53 5.34 -7.46
C CYS A 76 -5.26 4.88 -6.03
N LEU A 77 -4.25 4.03 -5.90
CA LEU A 77 -3.64 3.70 -4.62
C LEU A 77 -2.15 3.46 -4.83
N PHE A 78 -1.35 3.69 -3.80
CA PHE A 78 0.02 3.22 -3.77
C PHE A 78 0.24 2.34 -2.54
N VAL A 79 1.24 1.48 -2.61
CA VAL A 79 1.71 0.70 -1.47
C VAL A 79 3.02 1.30 -1.00
N GLY A 80 3.08 1.69 0.27
CA GLY A 80 4.17 2.47 0.82
C GLY A 80 3.78 3.16 2.12
N GLN A 81 4.45 4.27 2.41
CA GLN A 81 4.22 5.06 3.61
C GLN A 81 4.33 6.55 3.27
N GLU A 82 3.36 7.36 3.70
CA GLU A 82 3.46 8.82 3.63
C GLU A 82 4.55 9.32 4.58
N SER A 83 5.06 10.52 4.32
CA SER A 83 5.99 11.16 5.25
C SER A 83 5.25 11.51 6.53
N PHE A 84 5.91 11.34 7.67
CA PHE A 84 5.35 11.68 8.96
C PHE A 84 6.44 12.27 9.84
N PHE A 85 6.03 13.12 10.76
CA PHE A 85 6.90 13.58 11.82
C PHE A 85 6.89 12.54 12.93
N THR A 86 8.05 12.22 13.50
CA THR A 86 8.11 11.35 14.68
C THR A 86 7.31 11.95 15.84
N ASP A 87 6.77 11.08 16.69
CA ASP A 87 5.98 11.49 17.86
C ASP A 87 6.67 12.58 18.67
N GLU A 88 5.86 13.40 19.32
CA GLU A 88 6.30 14.45 20.22
C GLU A 88 7.17 13.84 21.34
N GLU A 89 8.48 14.07 21.29
CA GLU A 89 9.38 13.74 22.39
C GLU A 89 9.19 14.77 23.50
N PHE A 90 9.12 14.32 24.76
CA PHE A 90 9.08 15.20 25.91
C PHE A 90 10.46 15.21 26.58
N ASP A 91 10.95 16.39 26.95
CA ASP A 91 12.20 16.51 27.70
C ASP A 91 12.04 15.98 29.15
N GLU A 92 13.14 15.99 29.93
CA GLU A 92 13.14 15.57 31.34
C GLU A 92 12.19 16.40 32.23
N ASN A 93 11.74 17.56 31.75
CA ASN A 93 10.81 18.47 32.44
C ASN A 93 9.36 18.31 31.94
N GLY A 94 9.09 17.37 31.03
CA GLY A 94 7.78 17.18 30.42
C GLY A 94 7.39 18.28 29.43
N GLN A 95 8.34 19.04 28.90
CA GLN A 95 8.09 20.00 27.82
C GLN A 95 8.17 19.31 26.47
N LEU A 96 7.25 19.69 25.58
CA LEU A 96 7.22 19.22 24.21
C LEU A 96 8.47 19.67 23.47
N ILE A 97 9.29 18.73 23.04
CA ILE A 97 10.32 18.96 22.04
C ILE A 97 9.58 18.94 20.70
N ALA A 98 9.56 20.07 19.99
CA ALA A 98 8.93 20.16 18.67
C ALA A 98 9.41 18.99 17.79
N PRO A 99 8.53 18.37 16.97
CA PRO A 99 8.85 17.18 16.20
C PRO A 99 10.18 17.37 15.46
N THR A 100 11.19 16.61 15.89
CA THR A 100 12.60 16.89 15.59
C THR A 100 13.06 16.30 14.27
N LYS A 101 12.27 15.38 13.68
CA LYS A 101 12.67 14.66 12.47
C LYS A 101 11.49 14.29 11.58
N LEU A 102 11.51 14.77 10.35
CA LEU A 102 10.71 14.25 9.26
C LEU A 102 11.24 12.86 8.88
N VAL A 103 10.38 11.85 8.94
CA VAL A 103 10.65 10.55 8.34
C VAL A 103 10.16 10.61 6.89
N PRO A 104 11.05 10.45 5.89
CA PRO A 104 10.64 10.50 4.50
C PRO A 104 9.74 9.30 4.19
N GLY A 105 8.67 9.56 3.44
CA GLY A 105 7.81 8.51 2.92
C GLY A 105 8.50 7.68 1.83
N VAL A 106 7.91 6.53 1.51
CA VAL A 106 8.42 5.59 0.51
C VAL A 106 7.27 5.09 -0.36
N VAL A 107 7.50 5.00 -1.67
CA VAL A 107 6.59 4.36 -2.62
C VAL A 107 7.22 3.07 -3.13
N HIS A 108 6.56 1.94 -2.90
CA HIS A 108 6.99 0.64 -3.45
C HIS A 108 6.28 0.29 -4.76
N LEU A 109 5.00 0.62 -4.85
CA LEU A 109 4.14 0.30 -6.00
C LEU A 109 3.05 1.34 -6.14
N VAL A 110 2.71 1.72 -7.37
CA VAL A 110 1.55 2.57 -7.68
C VAL A 110 0.58 1.78 -8.56
N LEU A 111 -0.68 1.74 -8.16
CA LEU A 111 -1.78 1.22 -8.96
C LEU A 111 -2.70 2.37 -9.34
N ASP A 112 -2.71 2.73 -10.61
CA ASP A 112 -3.55 3.79 -11.16
C ASP A 112 -4.53 3.21 -12.19
N PHE A 113 -5.79 3.09 -11.76
CA PHE A 113 -6.93 2.72 -12.59
C PHE A 113 -7.83 3.92 -12.91
N SER A 114 -7.35 5.14 -12.68
CA SER A 114 -8.12 6.35 -12.97
C SER A 114 -8.34 6.50 -14.48
N VAL A 115 -9.44 7.16 -14.85
CA VAL A 115 -9.81 7.39 -16.25
C VAL A 115 -8.73 8.16 -17.01
N GLN A 116 -7.93 8.97 -16.32
CA GLN A 116 -6.82 9.73 -16.91
C GLN A 116 -5.70 8.83 -17.45
N ASN A 117 -5.48 7.64 -16.85
CA ASN A 117 -4.59 6.61 -17.40
C ASN A 117 -5.34 5.54 -18.22
N ALA A 118 -6.68 5.45 -18.12
CA ALA A 118 -7.52 4.62 -19.00
C ALA A 118 -7.60 5.17 -20.44
N ILE A 119 -7.34 6.46 -20.67
CA ILE A 119 -7.01 7.00 -22.00
C ILE A 119 -5.54 6.66 -22.31
N ARG A 120 -5.23 5.37 -22.34
CA ARG A 120 -4.10 4.81 -23.10
C ARG A 120 -4.68 3.98 -24.24
N THR A 121 -5.40 4.65 -25.14
CA THR A 121 -5.87 4.03 -26.39
C THR A 121 -5.15 4.65 -27.59
N ARG A 122 -4.13 3.91 -28.07
CA ARG A 122 -3.61 3.83 -29.46
C ARG A 122 -3.20 5.12 -30.21
N ALA A 123 -1.90 5.47 -30.14
CA ALA A 123 -1.05 6.03 -31.22
C ALA A 123 0.32 6.35 -30.57
N ASN A 124 1.50 5.89 -31.00
CA ASN A 124 2.01 5.70 -32.35
C ASN A 124 2.78 4.39 -32.51
N ARG A 125 2.42 3.64 -33.55
CA ARG A 125 3.41 2.97 -34.40
C ARG A 125 4.14 4.08 -35.15
N GLY A 126 5.47 4.09 -35.09
CA GLY A 126 6.33 4.91 -35.94
C GLY A 126 7.19 5.90 -35.18
N GLN A 127 8.38 5.46 -34.78
CA GLN A 127 9.64 5.82 -35.42
C GLN A 127 10.66 4.70 -35.18
#